data_AF-A0A7G4RK65-F1
#
_entry.id   AF-A0A7G4RK65-F1
#
_cell.length_a   1.000
_cell.length_b   1.000
_cell.length_c   1.000
_cell.angle_alpha   90.00
_cell.angle_beta   90.00
_cell.angle_gamma   90.00
#
_symmetry.space_group_name_H-M   'P 1'
#
loop_
_entity.id
_entity.type
_entity.pdbx_description
1 polymer ?
#
loop_
_entity_poly.entity_id
_entity_poly.type
_entity_poly.pdbx_seq_one_letter_code
_entity_poly.pdbx_strand_id
1 'polypeptide(L)'
;MSFMSFAQNFEDIMLWRALKHVQKGFYIDIGAQHPIIDSVSKAFYDKGWRGIHIEPVPEFVELLRNERPDETVLQIALSDSNGLLDFNVIPGTGLSTAIHHIAETHLQELGLPFHKVQVPTLTLQAAMNTLTVHDIHWMKIDVEGFEQQVLSGWDSRSLRPWIILIEATVPHSPEPNHAQWESLLIAADYLFVYSDGLNRFYVAKEHPELLNAFMSPPNIFDRWQITENSYLCQELLANYKVKINTLLEQTANELNLAKENQVQQQEVMQRLQQEKDALLQEVGLQKEYLTHQQGFVQNLQTELNSVNQKLGSLSEELITIKEYRRQEQVHAQNLQLELNSANQKIGVLSDGLIAEQEYRRKEQIHIQNLQNELNSAHEKMNALNEELIEQKELRRVEQESIQLQQHNAHTSTKNSTSIQLLLRRQGEDFIYHAYLATLNRAPDPEGMKYFMSRLSAGVDKALILKDLINSPEGKSKKIRIKGLNKALRCYKRQNWPVIGSYFRRLYEKQNNKIRQQILASDTNKVELELKQLSEHERHIFYQLKQCIDLGAQ
;
A
#
# COMPACT_ATOMS: atom_id res chain seq x y z
N MET A 1 -45.29 -5.87 50.92
CA MET A 1 -45.30 -6.39 49.53
C MET A 1 -46.74 -6.52 49.08
N SER A 2 -46.98 -6.56 47.78
CA SER A 2 -48.25 -6.97 47.18
C SER A 2 -48.60 -8.41 47.54
N PHE A 3 -49.89 -8.77 47.45
CA PHE A 3 -50.31 -10.17 47.45
C PHE A 3 -50.20 -10.70 46.01
N MET A 4 -49.66 -11.90 45.81
CA MET A 4 -49.62 -12.54 44.49
C MET A 4 -50.71 -13.60 44.43
N SER A 5 -51.63 -13.44 43.49
CA SER A 5 -52.76 -14.31 43.27
C SER A 5 -52.40 -15.38 42.23
N PHE A 6 -52.77 -16.61 42.57
CA PHE A 6 -52.56 -17.82 41.77
C PHE A 6 -53.89 -18.47 41.37
N ALA A 7 -55.00 -18.10 42.02
CA ALA A 7 -56.33 -18.65 41.81
C ALA A 7 -57.03 -18.14 40.53
N GLN A 8 -57.99 -18.92 40.01
CA GLN A 8 -58.66 -18.66 38.73
C GLN A 8 -59.54 -17.39 38.76
N ASN A 9 -60.42 -17.25 39.76
CA ASN A 9 -61.39 -16.15 39.88
C ASN A 9 -61.16 -15.30 41.14
N PHE A 10 -59.89 -15.13 41.54
CA PHE A 10 -59.43 -14.31 42.66
C PHE A 10 -59.95 -14.74 44.06
N GLU A 11 -60.24 -16.03 44.21
CA GLU A 11 -60.69 -16.67 45.45
C GLU A 11 -59.69 -16.43 46.59
N ASP A 12 -58.39 -16.56 46.28
CA ASP A 12 -57.30 -16.35 47.22
C ASP A 12 -57.22 -14.90 47.75
N ILE A 13 -57.58 -13.90 46.93
CA ILE A 13 -57.67 -12.49 47.34
C ILE A 13 -58.85 -12.27 48.29
N MET A 14 -60.01 -12.87 48.02
CA MET A 14 -61.18 -12.75 48.90
C MET A 14 -60.91 -13.38 50.27
N LEU A 15 -60.37 -14.60 50.28
CA LEU A 15 -59.94 -15.29 51.50
C LEU A 15 -58.85 -14.50 52.23
N TRP A 16 -57.83 -13.99 51.52
CA TRP A 16 -56.76 -13.22 52.13
C TRP A 16 -57.26 -11.89 52.69
N ARG A 17 -58.20 -11.22 52.04
CA ARG A 17 -58.80 -9.97 52.54
C ARG A 17 -59.41 -10.17 53.93
N ALA A 18 -60.12 -11.29 54.13
CA ALA A 18 -60.68 -11.69 55.42
C ALA A 18 -59.59 -12.14 56.40
N LEU A 19 -58.71 -13.06 55.98
CA LEU A 19 -57.89 -13.88 56.88
C LEU A 19 -56.43 -13.42 57.05
N LYS A 20 -55.94 -12.39 56.35
CA LYS A 20 -54.56 -11.83 56.48
C LYS A 20 -54.12 -11.41 57.90
N HIS A 21 -55.04 -11.37 58.86
CA HIS A 21 -54.77 -11.11 60.27
C HIS A 21 -54.30 -12.36 61.03
N VAL A 22 -54.61 -13.56 60.51
CA VAL A 22 -54.21 -14.86 61.04
C VAL A 22 -52.77 -15.17 60.66
N GLN A 23 -51.98 -15.66 61.62
CA GLN A 23 -50.61 -16.08 61.40
C GLN A 23 -50.54 -17.61 61.31
N LYS A 24 -50.01 -18.14 60.20
CA LYS A 24 -49.89 -19.59 59.94
C LYS A 24 -51.21 -20.36 60.11
N GLY A 25 -52.28 -19.84 59.50
CA GLY A 25 -53.58 -20.51 59.49
C GLY A 25 -53.56 -21.84 58.74
N PHE A 26 -54.67 -22.58 58.83
CA PHE A 26 -54.82 -23.90 58.24
C PHE A 26 -55.95 -23.97 57.21
N TYR A 27 -55.75 -24.71 56.11
CA TYR A 27 -56.73 -24.87 55.04
C TYR A 27 -56.96 -26.33 54.62
N ILE A 28 -58.09 -26.56 53.95
CA ILE A 28 -58.43 -27.81 53.28
C ILE A 28 -58.79 -27.49 51.82
N ASP A 29 -58.10 -28.13 50.88
CA ASP A 29 -58.22 -27.89 49.44
C ASP A 29 -58.74 -29.18 48.78
N ILE A 30 -60.05 -29.26 48.51
CA ILE A 30 -60.70 -30.44 47.89
C ILE A 30 -60.85 -30.15 46.39
N GLY A 31 -60.31 -31.04 45.56
CA GLY A 31 -60.04 -30.75 44.15
C GLY A 31 -58.82 -29.86 44.00
N ALA A 32 -57.72 -30.22 44.69
CA ALA A 32 -56.54 -29.37 44.79
C ALA A 32 -55.77 -29.20 43.46
N GLN A 33 -55.89 -30.16 42.54
CA GLN A 33 -55.39 -30.09 41.17
C GLN A 33 -53.93 -29.61 41.09
N HIS A 34 -53.61 -28.56 40.32
CA HIS A 34 -52.23 -28.11 40.12
C HIS A 34 -51.76 -27.23 41.30
N PRO A 35 -50.57 -27.49 41.88
CA PRO A 35 -50.03 -26.71 43.00
C PRO A 35 -49.67 -25.23 42.72
N ILE A 36 -49.96 -24.68 41.54
CA ILE A 36 -49.47 -23.34 41.10
C ILE A 36 -50.45 -22.69 40.13
N ILE A 37 -50.86 -23.39 39.07
CA ILE A 37 -51.87 -22.92 38.12
C ILE A 37 -53.23 -22.99 38.82
N ASP A 38 -54.02 -21.93 38.76
CA ASP A 38 -55.37 -21.80 39.33
C ASP A 38 -55.49 -22.17 40.84
N SER A 39 -54.37 -22.12 41.56
CA SER A 39 -54.20 -22.67 42.90
C SER A 39 -54.54 -21.69 44.03
N VAL A 40 -55.74 -21.84 44.62
CA VAL A 40 -56.19 -21.06 45.79
C VAL A 40 -55.22 -21.15 46.97
N SER A 41 -54.63 -22.32 47.22
CA SER A 41 -53.71 -22.56 48.34
C SER A 41 -52.31 -21.97 48.17
N LYS A 42 -51.79 -21.82 46.94
CA LYS A 42 -50.40 -21.40 46.70
C LYS A 42 -50.03 -20.08 47.37
N ALA A 43 -50.91 -19.09 47.29
CA ALA A 43 -50.68 -17.78 47.86
C ALA A 43 -50.57 -17.80 49.40
N PHE A 44 -51.30 -18.71 50.06
CA PHE A 44 -51.29 -18.94 51.52
C PHE A 44 -50.06 -19.73 51.97
N TYR A 45 -49.71 -20.81 51.26
CA TYR A 45 -48.50 -21.60 51.50
C TYR A 45 -47.25 -20.71 51.52
N ASP A 46 -47.16 -19.77 50.56
CA ASP A 46 -46.13 -18.73 50.47
C ASP A 46 -46.16 -17.69 51.62
N LYS A 47 -47.10 -17.77 52.56
CA LYS A 47 -47.13 -16.99 53.81
C LYS A 47 -46.96 -17.87 55.05
N GLY A 48 -46.54 -19.12 54.88
CA GLY A 48 -46.30 -20.08 55.97
C GLY A 48 -47.57 -20.65 56.60
N TRP A 49 -48.70 -20.57 55.90
CA TRP A 49 -49.89 -21.38 56.21
C TRP A 49 -49.65 -22.83 55.78
N ARG A 50 -50.42 -23.77 56.35
CA ARG A 50 -50.35 -25.19 55.96
C ARG A 50 -51.73 -25.78 55.74
N GLY A 51 -51.84 -26.91 55.03
CA GLY A 51 -53.14 -27.54 54.81
C GLY A 51 -53.11 -29.00 54.39
N ILE A 52 -54.29 -29.47 53.97
CA ILE A 52 -54.51 -30.79 53.36
C ILE A 52 -55.09 -30.62 51.97
N HIS A 53 -54.49 -31.30 51.00
CA HIS A 53 -54.96 -31.42 49.63
C HIS A 53 -55.66 -32.76 49.44
N ILE A 54 -56.82 -32.74 48.78
CA ILE A 54 -57.54 -33.95 48.39
C ILE A 54 -57.66 -33.94 46.87
N GLU A 55 -57.06 -34.95 46.23
CA GLU A 55 -56.92 -35.03 44.78
C GLU A 55 -56.89 -36.51 44.34
N PRO A 56 -57.88 -37.00 43.56
CA PRO A 56 -57.89 -38.39 43.12
C PRO A 56 -56.88 -38.71 41.99
N VAL A 57 -56.49 -37.74 41.17
CA VAL A 57 -55.67 -37.98 39.96
C VAL A 57 -54.18 -38.15 40.32
N PRO A 58 -53.51 -39.26 39.96
CA PRO A 58 -52.12 -39.51 40.33
C PRO A 58 -51.13 -38.43 39.89
N GLU A 59 -51.32 -37.87 38.68
CA GLU A 59 -50.47 -36.81 38.11
C GLU A 59 -50.45 -35.55 38.98
N PHE A 60 -51.64 -35.04 39.33
CA PHE A 60 -51.77 -33.86 40.20
C PHE A 60 -51.32 -34.15 41.63
N VAL A 61 -51.56 -35.35 42.15
CA VAL A 61 -51.01 -35.79 43.45
C VAL A 61 -49.48 -35.76 43.50
N GLU A 62 -48.80 -36.21 42.43
CA GLU A 62 -47.33 -36.15 42.38
C GLU A 62 -46.82 -34.70 42.30
N LEU A 63 -47.46 -33.84 41.51
CA LEU A 63 -47.15 -32.41 41.46
C LEU A 63 -47.35 -31.74 42.83
N LEU A 64 -48.50 -31.96 43.48
CA LEU A 64 -48.82 -31.46 44.82
C LEU A 64 -47.76 -31.90 45.85
N ARG A 65 -47.38 -33.18 45.87
CA ARG A 65 -46.36 -33.71 46.80
C ARG A 65 -44.97 -33.10 46.57
N ASN A 66 -44.61 -32.80 45.34
CA ASN A 66 -43.33 -32.16 45.00
C ASN A 66 -43.29 -30.67 45.39
N GLU A 67 -44.40 -29.94 45.16
CA GLU A 67 -44.50 -28.49 45.44
C GLU A 67 -44.97 -28.16 46.87
N ARG A 68 -45.46 -29.15 47.63
CA ARG A 68 -45.91 -29.06 49.03
C ARG A 68 -45.35 -30.20 49.89
N PRO A 69 -44.02 -30.35 49.99
CA PRO A 69 -43.38 -31.50 50.66
C PRO A 69 -43.59 -31.56 52.18
N ASP A 70 -44.13 -30.51 52.80
CA ASP A 70 -44.51 -30.45 54.22
C ASP A 70 -46.01 -30.25 54.45
N GLU A 71 -46.85 -30.59 53.46
CA GLU A 71 -48.32 -30.66 53.57
C GLU A 71 -48.84 -32.09 53.36
N THR A 72 -50.11 -32.33 53.70
CA THR A 72 -50.72 -33.66 53.49
C THR A 72 -51.45 -33.72 52.15
N VAL A 73 -51.15 -34.73 51.32
CA VAL A 73 -51.81 -34.93 50.01
C VAL A 73 -52.50 -36.31 49.98
N LEU A 74 -53.82 -36.30 50.14
CA LEU A 74 -54.68 -37.48 50.17
C LEU A 74 -55.12 -37.85 48.75
N GLN A 75 -54.66 -39.02 48.29
CA GLN A 75 -54.98 -39.56 46.97
C GLN A 75 -56.30 -40.34 47.01
N ILE A 76 -57.41 -39.61 47.13
CA ILE A 76 -58.77 -40.13 47.29
C ILE A 76 -59.77 -39.21 46.57
N ALA A 77 -60.92 -39.76 46.19
CA ALA A 77 -62.13 -38.97 46.00
C ALA A 77 -62.89 -38.84 47.34
N LEU A 78 -63.80 -37.86 47.43
CA LEU A 78 -64.75 -37.74 48.54
C LEU A 78 -66.18 -38.02 48.06
N SER A 79 -66.99 -38.64 48.92
CA SER A 79 -68.41 -38.94 48.66
C SER A 79 -69.22 -38.97 49.96
N ASP A 80 -70.50 -39.29 49.82
CA ASP A 80 -71.43 -39.71 50.89
C ASP A 80 -71.02 -41.01 51.61
N SER A 81 -70.07 -41.77 51.07
CA SER A 81 -69.75 -43.13 51.50
C SER A 81 -68.28 -43.51 51.28
N ASN A 82 -67.80 -44.53 52.01
CA ASN A 82 -66.45 -45.08 51.86
C ASN A 82 -66.44 -46.26 50.88
N GLY A 83 -65.45 -46.35 50.00
CA GLY A 83 -65.31 -47.47 49.07
C GLY A 83 -64.35 -47.22 47.90
N LEU A 84 -64.80 -47.61 46.70
CA LEU A 84 -64.16 -47.33 45.42
C LEU A 84 -65.17 -46.61 44.52
N LEU A 85 -64.71 -45.64 43.74
CA LEU A 85 -65.52 -44.84 42.81
C LEU A 85 -64.94 -44.96 41.40
N ASP A 86 -65.82 -45.15 40.41
CA ASP A 86 -65.48 -45.03 38.99
C ASP A 86 -65.31 -43.54 38.66
N PHE A 87 -64.09 -43.10 38.39
CA PHE A 87 -63.73 -41.71 38.16
C PHE A 87 -63.28 -41.49 36.71
N ASN A 88 -63.68 -40.38 36.09
CA ASN A 88 -63.44 -40.08 34.68
C ASN A 88 -62.33 -39.03 34.57
N VAL A 89 -61.11 -39.46 34.27
CA VAL A 89 -59.93 -38.58 34.19
C VAL A 89 -59.82 -37.99 32.80
N ILE A 90 -59.80 -36.65 32.73
CA ILE A 90 -59.48 -35.85 31.55
C ILE A 90 -58.02 -35.37 31.70
N PRO A 91 -57.04 -35.94 30.98
CA PRO A 91 -55.63 -35.68 31.22
C PRO A 91 -55.24 -34.21 31.01
N GLY A 92 -54.47 -33.65 31.95
CA GLY A 92 -53.94 -32.29 31.86
C GLY A 92 -54.96 -31.16 32.06
N THR A 93 -56.17 -31.43 32.56
CA THR A 93 -57.20 -30.40 32.84
C THR A 93 -57.73 -30.49 34.27
N GLY A 94 -58.53 -29.50 34.71
CA GLY A 94 -59.31 -29.58 35.96
C GLY A 94 -60.52 -30.51 35.86
N LEU A 95 -61.10 -30.62 34.66
CA LEU A 95 -62.41 -31.21 34.29
C LEU A 95 -62.57 -32.73 34.53
N SER A 96 -61.79 -33.34 35.43
CA SER A 96 -61.87 -34.75 35.80
C SER A 96 -62.96 -34.97 36.86
N THR A 97 -63.94 -35.82 36.57
CA THR A 97 -65.20 -35.87 37.34
C THR A 97 -65.62 -37.30 37.71
N ALA A 98 -66.28 -37.42 38.86
CA ALA A 98 -67.01 -38.63 39.26
C ALA A 98 -68.24 -38.89 38.35
N ILE A 99 -68.77 -37.86 37.71
CA ILE A 99 -70.05 -37.89 37.01
C ILE A 99 -69.83 -38.20 35.52
N HIS A 100 -70.10 -39.45 35.14
CA HIS A 100 -69.83 -39.96 33.79
C HIS A 100 -70.44 -39.10 32.66
N HIS A 101 -71.66 -38.57 32.84
CA HIS A 101 -72.33 -37.79 31.80
C HIS A 101 -71.66 -36.41 31.58
N ILE A 102 -71.01 -35.84 32.59
CA ILE A 102 -70.28 -34.57 32.47
C ILE A 102 -69.01 -34.79 31.63
N ALA A 103 -68.29 -35.89 31.85
CA ALA A 103 -67.17 -36.31 31.00
C ALA A 103 -67.62 -36.61 29.55
N GLU A 104 -68.81 -37.20 29.35
CA GLU A 104 -69.40 -37.37 28.01
C GLU A 104 -69.76 -36.03 27.34
N THR A 105 -70.21 -35.02 28.08
CA THR A 105 -70.43 -33.65 27.56
C THR A 105 -69.11 -33.00 27.17
N HIS A 106 -68.07 -33.04 28.01
CA HIS A 106 -66.76 -32.46 27.68
C HIS A 106 -66.11 -33.13 26.45
N LEU A 107 -66.32 -34.43 26.25
CA LEU A 107 -65.91 -35.12 25.02
C LEU A 107 -66.69 -34.62 23.78
N GLN A 108 -67.99 -34.37 23.90
CA GLN A 108 -68.85 -33.96 22.77
C GLN A 108 -68.69 -32.48 22.40
N GLU A 109 -68.57 -31.59 23.39
CA GLU A 109 -68.57 -30.14 23.17
C GLU A 109 -67.15 -29.55 23.06
N LEU A 110 -66.20 -30.08 23.83
CA LEU A 110 -64.82 -29.57 23.92
C LEU A 110 -63.81 -30.48 23.20
N GLY A 111 -64.23 -31.67 22.77
CA GLY A 111 -63.37 -32.67 22.13
C GLY A 111 -62.36 -33.34 23.09
N LEU A 112 -62.58 -33.22 24.41
CA LEU A 112 -61.62 -33.67 25.43
C LEU A 112 -61.78 -35.18 25.71
N PRO A 113 -60.77 -36.03 25.42
CA PRO A 113 -60.83 -37.45 25.70
C PRO A 113 -60.68 -37.74 27.19
N PHE A 114 -61.54 -38.62 27.71
CA PHE A 114 -61.47 -39.11 29.09
C PHE A 114 -61.24 -40.62 29.15
N HIS A 115 -60.77 -41.10 30.29
CA HIS A 115 -60.66 -42.53 30.59
C HIS A 115 -61.13 -42.82 32.02
N LYS A 116 -61.63 -44.04 32.24
CA LYS A 116 -62.11 -44.46 33.58
C LYS A 116 -61.01 -45.14 34.38
N VAL A 117 -60.93 -44.76 35.64
CA VAL A 117 -60.07 -45.37 36.67
C VAL A 117 -60.91 -45.61 37.93
N GLN A 118 -60.54 -46.57 38.76
CA GLN A 118 -61.12 -46.70 40.11
C GLN A 118 -60.22 -46.05 41.14
N VAL A 119 -60.80 -45.15 41.94
CA VAL A 119 -60.08 -44.41 42.98
C VAL A 119 -60.61 -44.77 44.38
N PRO A 120 -59.76 -44.81 45.42
CA PRO A 120 -60.22 -44.93 46.79
C PRO A 120 -61.11 -43.74 47.16
N THR A 121 -62.18 -44.00 47.91
CA THR A 121 -63.18 -42.99 48.25
C THR A 121 -63.50 -43.03 49.73
N LEU A 122 -63.61 -41.86 50.37
CA LEU A 122 -64.00 -41.71 51.77
C LEU A 122 -65.07 -40.62 51.92
N THR A 123 -65.79 -40.63 53.04
CA THR A 123 -66.51 -39.44 53.49
C THR A 123 -65.53 -38.36 53.96
N LEU A 124 -65.89 -37.08 53.87
CA LEU A 124 -65.05 -35.98 54.38
C LEU A 124 -64.81 -36.13 55.89
N GLN A 125 -65.81 -36.60 56.65
CA GLN A 125 -65.63 -37.00 58.05
C GLN A 125 -64.57 -38.10 58.19
N ALA A 126 -64.64 -39.17 57.39
CA ALA A 126 -63.71 -40.29 57.47
C ALA A 126 -62.27 -39.91 57.07
N ALA A 127 -62.10 -39.06 56.05
CA ALA A 127 -60.81 -38.54 55.61
C ALA A 127 -60.14 -37.63 56.66
N MET A 128 -60.92 -36.92 57.48
CA MET A 128 -60.42 -35.98 58.49
C MET A 128 -60.35 -36.57 59.92
N ASN A 129 -60.69 -37.85 60.11
CA ASN A 129 -60.68 -38.52 61.43
C ASN A 129 -59.34 -38.46 62.19
N THR A 130 -58.22 -38.24 61.48
CA THR A 130 -56.87 -38.13 62.08
C THR A 130 -56.39 -36.68 62.23
N LEU A 131 -57.20 -35.69 61.86
CA LEU A 131 -56.85 -34.28 61.93
C LEU A 131 -56.80 -33.80 63.39
N THR A 132 -55.63 -33.32 63.81
CA THR A 132 -55.37 -32.79 65.17
C THR A 132 -55.38 -31.25 65.23
N VAL A 133 -55.68 -30.59 64.11
CA VAL A 133 -55.78 -29.12 64.02
C VAL A 133 -57.16 -28.67 64.49
N HIS A 134 -57.21 -27.68 65.37
CA HIS A 134 -58.47 -27.13 65.89
C HIS A 134 -59.09 -26.06 64.97
N ASP A 135 -58.29 -25.10 64.50
CA ASP A 135 -58.78 -23.98 63.69
C ASP A 135 -58.52 -24.21 62.19
N ILE A 136 -59.56 -24.64 61.48
CA ILE A 136 -59.57 -24.67 60.01
C ILE A 136 -60.15 -23.33 59.54
N HIS A 137 -59.37 -22.57 58.78
CA HIS A 137 -59.70 -21.18 58.49
C HIS A 137 -60.43 -21.02 57.15
N TRP A 138 -60.13 -21.88 56.17
CA TRP A 138 -60.95 -22.03 54.98
C TRP A 138 -60.95 -23.46 54.42
N MET A 139 -62.01 -23.81 53.69
CA MET A 139 -62.14 -25.07 52.95
C MET A 139 -62.69 -24.82 51.54
N LYS A 140 -61.97 -25.21 50.49
CA LYS A 140 -62.47 -25.26 49.10
C LYS A 140 -63.18 -26.60 48.86
N ILE A 141 -64.29 -26.60 48.13
CA ILE A 141 -64.86 -27.78 47.47
C ILE A 141 -65.09 -27.44 46.00
N ASP A 142 -64.44 -28.20 45.12
CA ASP A 142 -64.42 -28.01 43.69
C ASP A 142 -64.18 -29.41 43.10
N VAL A 143 -65.23 -30.08 42.64
CA VAL A 143 -65.18 -31.51 42.29
C VAL A 143 -65.98 -31.84 41.03
N GLU A 144 -66.09 -30.87 40.12
CA GLU A 144 -66.66 -31.00 38.79
C GLU A 144 -68.07 -31.65 38.81
N GLY A 145 -68.94 -31.09 39.65
CA GLY A 145 -70.36 -31.40 39.78
C GLY A 145 -70.75 -32.37 40.91
N PHE A 146 -69.80 -32.82 41.73
CA PHE A 146 -70.00 -33.84 42.79
C PHE A 146 -70.12 -33.24 44.21
N GLU A 147 -70.32 -31.92 44.32
CA GLU A 147 -70.22 -31.15 45.57
C GLU A 147 -71.25 -31.60 46.60
N GLN A 148 -72.45 -32.00 46.14
CA GLN A 148 -73.52 -32.48 47.02
C GLN A 148 -73.12 -33.77 47.75
N GLN A 149 -72.42 -34.69 47.09
CA GLN A 149 -71.97 -35.97 47.66
C GLN A 149 -70.85 -35.72 48.68
N VAL A 150 -69.89 -34.84 48.36
CA VAL A 150 -68.83 -34.43 49.30
C VAL A 150 -69.42 -33.81 50.57
N LEU A 151 -70.38 -32.89 50.44
CA LEU A 151 -71.08 -32.28 51.58
C LEU A 151 -72.00 -33.27 52.33
N SER A 152 -72.53 -34.30 51.66
CA SER A 152 -73.29 -35.36 52.33
C SER A 152 -72.42 -36.28 53.20
N GLY A 153 -71.11 -36.36 52.89
CA GLY A 153 -70.10 -37.03 53.71
C GLY A 153 -69.45 -36.16 54.80
N TRP A 154 -69.95 -34.95 55.03
CA TRP A 154 -69.36 -33.98 55.98
C TRP A 154 -70.09 -33.94 57.32
N ASP A 155 -69.32 -33.93 58.41
CA ASP A 155 -69.81 -33.63 59.75
C ASP A 155 -69.34 -32.23 60.18
N SER A 156 -70.27 -31.28 60.14
CA SER A 156 -70.05 -29.87 60.48
C SER A 156 -69.84 -29.59 61.97
N ARG A 157 -69.91 -30.63 62.83
CA ARG A 157 -69.59 -30.57 64.27
C ARG A 157 -68.15 -30.99 64.56
N SER A 158 -67.62 -31.95 63.80
CA SER A 158 -66.21 -32.37 63.93
C SER A 158 -65.27 -31.55 63.04
N LEU A 159 -65.76 -31.06 61.89
CA LEU A 159 -64.98 -30.31 60.91
C LEU A 159 -65.65 -28.95 60.65
N ARG A 160 -65.12 -27.88 61.26
CA ARG A 160 -65.72 -26.53 61.26
C ARG A 160 -64.81 -25.46 60.63
N PRO A 161 -64.69 -25.38 59.29
CA PRO A 161 -63.98 -24.29 58.63
C PRO A 161 -64.61 -22.93 58.90
N TRP A 162 -63.84 -21.88 59.21
CA TRP A 162 -64.40 -20.53 59.42
C TRP A 162 -65.07 -19.99 58.15
N ILE A 163 -64.49 -20.30 56.98
CA ILE A 163 -65.01 -19.98 55.65
C ILE A 163 -65.08 -21.26 54.82
N ILE A 164 -66.15 -21.44 54.05
CA ILE A 164 -66.24 -22.47 53.01
C ILE A 164 -66.49 -21.75 51.67
N LEU A 165 -65.72 -22.11 50.65
CA LEU A 165 -66.00 -21.75 49.26
C LEU A 165 -66.27 -23.01 48.45
N ILE A 166 -67.28 -22.96 47.58
CA ILE A 166 -67.70 -24.10 46.77
C ILE A 166 -67.98 -23.61 45.34
N GLU A 167 -67.52 -24.36 44.33
CA GLU A 167 -67.94 -24.14 42.94
C GLU A 167 -69.47 -24.30 42.84
N ALA A 168 -70.14 -23.30 42.26
CA ALA A 168 -71.59 -23.15 42.39
C ALA A 168 -72.31 -23.19 41.04
N THR A 169 -71.65 -23.78 40.04
CA THR A 169 -71.97 -23.78 38.62
C THR A 169 -72.07 -25.21 38.08
N VAL A 170 -72.77 -25.39 36.97
CA VAL A 170 -72.65 -26.63 36.17
C VAL A 170 -71.27 -26.61 35.51
N PRO A 171 -70.47 -27.69 35.57
CA PRO A 171 -69.11 -27.70 35.01
C PRO A 171 -69.01 -27.13 33.59
N HIS A 172 -68.05 -26.22 33.41
CA HIS A 172 -67.83 -25.46 32.17
C HIS A 172 -69.05 -24.62 31.70
N SER A 173 -69.93 -24.18 32.62
CA SER A 173 -71.11 -23.35 32.33
C SER A 173 -71.34 -22.27 33.39
N PRO A 174 -71.84 -21.07 33.04
CA PRO A 174 -72.27 -20.05 34.00
C PRO A 174 -73.64 -20.34 34.65
N GLU A 175 -74.25 -21.51 34.40
CA GLU A 175 -75.53 -21.90 35.00
C GLU A 175 -75.34 -22.36 36.46
N PRO A 176 -76.04 -21.77 37.45
CA PRO A 176 -75.78 -22.06 38.86
C PRO A 176 -76.39 -23.39 39.35
N ASN A 177 -75.56 -24.25 39.99
CA ASN A 177 -75.96 -25.58 40.49
C ASN A 177 -76.37 -25.60 42.00
N HIS A 178 -75.98 -24.57 42.78
CA HIS A 178 -75.92 -24.60 44.25
C HIS A 178 -77.19 -25.00 45.01
N ALA A 179 -78.37 -24.87 44.38
CA ALA A 179 -79.65 -25.31 44.96
C ALA A 179 -79.67 -26.82 45.33
N GLN A 180 -78.78 -27.63 44.74
CA GLN A 180 -78.61 -29.05 45.07
C GLN A 180 -78.03 -29.29 46.47
N TRP A 181 -77.19 -28.38 46.98
CA TRP A 181 -76.38 -28.61 48.19
C TRP A 181 -76.41 -27.49 49.24
N GLU A 182 -76.80 -26.26 48.90
CA GLU A 182 -76.78 -25.09 49.82
C GLU A 182 -77.57 -25.32 51.12
N SER A 183 -78.65 -26.11 51.06
CA SER A 183 -79.44 -26.46 52.24
C SER A 183 -78.64 -27.19 53.34
N LEU A 184 -77.56 -27.91 52.98
CA LEU A 184 -76.66 -28.57 53.93
C LEU A 184 -75.82 -27.55 54.71
N LEU A 185 -75.34 -26.51 54.04
CA LEU A 185 -74.59 -25.42 54.68
C LEU A 185 -75.49 -24.58 55.61
N ILE A 186 -76.70 -24.25 55.15
CA ILE A 186 -77.68 -23.49 55.95
C ILE A 186 -78.11 -24.30 57.19
N ALA A 187 -78.37 -25.60 57.04
CA ALA A 187 -78.67 -26.50 58.17
C ALA A 187 -77.48 -26.67 59.14
N ALA A 188 -76.26 -26.44 58.66
CA ALA A 188 -75.04 -26.39 59.45
C ALA A 188 -74.72 -25.00 60.04
N ASP A 189 -75.65 -24.04 60.03
CA ASP A 189 -75.44 -22.68 60.55
C ASP A 189 -74.24 -21.96 59.87
N TYR A 190 -74.14 -22.07 58.54
CA TYR A 190 -73.32 -21.20 57.70
C TYR A 190 -74.16 -20.10 57.04
N LEU A 191 -73.58 -18.91 56.93
CA LEU A 191 -74.18 -17.74 56.29
C LEU A 191 -73.59 -17.57 54.89
N PHE A 192 -74.43 -17.50 53.85
CA PHE A 192 -73.98 -17.07 52.52
C PHE A 192 -73.54 -15.60 52.56
N VAL A 193 -72.37 -15.28 51.99
CA VAL A 193 -71.79 -13.92 52.06
C VAL A 193 -71.45 -13.30 50.71
N TYR A 194 -71.05 -14.09 49.71
CA TYR A 194 -70.54 -13.57 48.43
C TYR A 194 -70.58 -14.65 47.34
N SER A 195 -70.64 -14.22 46.08
CA SER A 195 -70.44 -15.06 44.90
C SER A 195 -69.71 -14.26 43.84
N ASP A 196 -68.71 -14.85 43.21
CA ASP A 196 -67.90 -14.24 42.15
C ASP A 196 -68.39 -14.56 40.73
N GLY A 197 -69.42 -15.39 40.61
CA GLY A 197 -69.99 -15.90 39.35
C GLY A 197 -69.62 -17.36 39.04
N LEU A 198 -68.60 -17.90 39.70
CA LEU A 198 -68.16 -19.30 39.67
C LEU A 198 -68.40 -19.94 41.05
N ASN A 199 -67.78 -19.37 42.08
CA ASN A 199 -67.88 -19.86 43.46
C ASN A 199 -68.99 -19.15 44.25
N ARG A 200 -69.41 -19.80 45.35
CA ARG A 200 -70.16 -19.19 46.45
C ARG A 200 -69.39 -19.34 47.76
N PHE A 201 -69.33 -18.26 48.52
CA PHE A 201 -68.63 -18.16 49.80
C PHE A 201 -69.64 -18.13 50.94
N TYR A 202 -69.31 -18.89 51.99
CA TYR A 202 -70.09 -19.04 53.20
C TYR A 202 -69.19 -18.87 54.42
N VAL A 203 -69.68 -18.18 55.45
CA VAL A 203 -68.97 -17.94 56.70
C VAL A 203 -69.70 -18.64 57.84
N ALA A 204 -68.96 -19.34 58.69
CA ALA A 204 -69.48 -19.96 59.89
C ALA A 204 -70.08 -18.88 60.81
N LYS A 205 -71.30 -19.10 61.31
CA LYS A 205 -72.06 -18.11 62.11
C LYS A 205 -71.35 -17.66 63.40
N GLU A 206 -70.36 -18.43 63.84
CA GLU A 206 -69.45 -18.10 64.94
C GLU A 206 -68.46 -16.95 64.63
N HIS A 207 -68.25 -16.62 63.34
CA HIS A 207 -67.25 -15.65 62.84
C HIS A 207 -67.85 -14.41 62.14
N PRO A 208 -68.75 -13.64 62.79
CA PRO A 208 -69.40 -12.48 62.19
C PRO A 208 -68.43 -11.33 61.83
N GLU A 209 -67.22 -11.32 62.39
CA GLU A 209 -66.17 -10.35 62.06
C GLU A 209 -65.68 -10.45 60.60
N LEU A 210 -65.74 -11.65 60.01
CA LEU A 210 -65.26 -11.90 58.64
C LEU A 210 -66.20 -11.35 57.57
N LEU A 211 -67.50 -11.19 57.88
CA LEU A 211 -68.55 -10.80 56.93
C LEU A 211 -68.21 -9.50 56.16
N ASN A 212 -67.60 -8.53 56.83
CA ASN A 212 -67.23 -7.23 56.25
C ASN A 212 -66.21 -7.35 55.09
N ALA A 213 -65.43 -8.42 55.02
CA ALA A 213 -64.51 -8.65 53.91
C ALA A 213 -65.24 -8.99 52.60
N PHE A 214 -66.46 -9.50 52.67
CA PHE A 214 -67.22 -10.02 51.53
C PHE A 214 -68.17 -8.99 50.89
N MET A 215 -68.24 -7.77 51.44
CA MET A 215 -69.11 -6.68 50.98
C MET A 215 -68.79 -6.09 49.58
N SER A 216 -67.75 -6.57 48.89
CA SER A 216 -67.34 -6.10 47.56
C SER A 216 -66.47 -7.13 46.83
N PRO A 217 -66.42 -7.15 45.49
CA PRO A 217 -65.50 -8.01 44.75
C PRO A 217 -64.01 -7.59 44.93
N PRO A 218 -63.05 -8.42 44.51
CA PRO A 218 -61.62 -8.07 44.42
C PRO A 218 -61.38 -6.74 43.70
N ASN A 219 -60.58 -5.84 44.28
CA ASN A 219 -60.41 -4.50 43.75
C ASN A 219 -59.05 -3.86 44.11
N ILE A 220 -58.82 -2.63 43.64
CA ILE A 220 -57.54 -1.91 43.77
C ILE A 220 -57.05 -1.72 45.22
N PHE A 221 -57.95 -1.75 46.22
CA PHE A 221 -57.56 -1.58 47.62
C PHE A 221 -56.93 -2.84 48.25
N ASP A 222 -57.09 -4.00 47.63
CA ASP A 222 -56.46 -5.26 48.05
C ASP A 222 -54.97 -5.34 47.69
N ARG A 223 -54.53 -4.55 46.68
CA ARG A 223 -53.13 -4.45 46.22
C ARG A 223 -52.51 -5.79 45.80
N TRP A 224 -53.28 -6.58 45.04
CA TRP A 224 -52.81 -7.83 44.46
C TRP A 224 -52.04 -7.64 43.14
N GLN A 225 -51.40 -8.73 42.71
CA GLN A 225 -50.78 -8.92 41.39
C GLN A 225 -51.14 -10.35 40.92
N ILE A 226 -51.27 -10.53 39.61
CA ILE A 226 -51.47 -11.85 38.98
C ILE A 226 -50.15 -12.40 38.43
N THR A 227 -50.07 -13.73 38.34
CA THR A 227 -48.95 -14.44 37.71
C THR A 227 -49.08 -14.48 36.18
N GLU A 228 -48.00 -14.88 35.52
CA GLU A 228 -47.94 -15.11 34.07
C GLU A 228 -48.82 -16.26 33.57
N ASN A 229 -49.32 -17.12 34.47
CA ASN A 229 -50.22 -18.23 34.14
C ASN A 229 -51.69 -17.79 34.02
N SER A 230 -52.07 -16.73 34.74
CA SER A 230 -53.45 -16.21 34.78
C SER A 230 -53.97 -15.91 33.37
N TYR A 231 -55.18 -16.40 33.05
CA TYR A 231 -55.81 -16.22 31.74
C TYR A 231 -55.88 -14.75 31.30
N LEU A 232 -56.06 -13.83 32.24
CA LEU A 232 -56.07 -12.37 32.04
C LEU A 232 -54.76 -11.81 31.47
N CYS A 233 -53.63 -12.51 31.66
CA CYS A 233 -52.34 -12.12 31.11
C CYS A 233 -51.95 -12.85 29.81
N GLN A 234 -52.63 -13.94 29.43
CA GLN A 234 -52.16 -14.83 28.35
C GLN A 234 -52.04 -14.13 27.00
N GLU A 235 -53.06 -13.36 26.57
CA GLU A 235 -53.02 -12.63 25.29
C GLU A 235 -51.95 -11.51 25.32
N LEU A 236 -51.83 -10.80 26.43
CA LEU A 236 -50.84 -9.74 26.61
C LEU A 236 -49.41 -10.31 26.52
N LEU A 237 -49.17 -11.45 27.17
CA LEU A 237 -47.89 -12.16 27.15
C LEU A 237 -47.60 -12.78 25.78
N ALA A 238 -48.59 -13.30 25.07
CA ALA A 238 -48.42 -13.75 23.69
C ALA A 238 -47.98 -12.60 22.78
N ASN A 239 -48.67 -11.46 22.85
CA ASN A 239 -48.33 -10.24 22.12
C ASN A 239 -46.93 -9.71 22.46
N TYR A 240 -46.48 -9.77 23.72
CA TYR A 240 -45.12 -9.39 24.09
C TYR A 240 -44.07 -10.43 23.68
N LYS A 241 -44.34 -11.74 23.75
CA LYS A 241 -43.46 -12.81 23.25
C LYS A 241 -43.18 -12.62 21.75
N VAL A 242 -44.22 -12.33 20.95
CA VAL A 242 -44.04 -12.01 19.51
C VAL A 242 -43.15 -10.78 19.32
N LYS A 243 -43.43 -9.66 19.99
CA LYS A 243 -42.62 -8.43 19.90
C LYS A 243 -41.15 -8.66 20.29
N ILE A 244 -40.91 -9.41 21.37
CA ILE A 244 -39.56 -9.76 21.84
C ILE A 244 -38.82 -10.61 20.80
N ASN A 245 -39.48 -11.63 20.23
CA ASN A 245 -38.88 -12.47 19.20
C ASN A 245 -38.53 -11.65 17.95
N THR A 246 -39.42 -10.78 17.47
CA THR A 246 -39.12 -9.88 16.33
C THR A 246 -37.95 -8.93 16.63
N LEU A 247 -37.86 -8.38 17.83
CA LEU A 247 -36.73 -7.54 18.26
C LEU A 247 -35.40 -8.32 18.34
N LEU A 248 -35.44 -9.57 18.80
CA LEU A 248 -34.28 -10.45 18.83
C LEU A 248 -33.81 -10.82 17.41
N GLU A 249 -34.73 -11.13 16.50
CA GLU A 249 -34.42 -11.39 15.08
C GLU A 249 -33.82 -10.15 14.40
N GLN A 250 -34.39 -8.96 14.63
CA GLN A 250 -33.84 -7.68 14.14
C GLN A 250 -32.42 -7.45 14.67
N THR A 251 -32.22 -7.58 15.98
CA THR A 251 -30.91 -7.40 16.63
C THR A 251 -29.88 -8.42 16.12
N ALA A 252 -30.28 -9.67 15.87
CA ALA A 252 -29.41 -10.69 15.31
C ALA A 252 -28.99 -10.38 13.86
N ASN A 253 -29.91 -9.85 13.05
CA ASN A 253 -29.62 -9.42 11.68
C ASN A 253 -28.67 -8.20 11.65
N GLU A 254 -28.92 -7.18 12.48
CA GLU A 254 -28.02 -6.03 12.64
C GLU A 254 -26.62 -6.45 13.11
N LEU A 255 -26.55 -7.37 14.08
CA LEU A 255 -25.29 -7.91 14.59
C LEU A 255 -24.52 -8.71 13.52
N ASN A 256 -25.21 -9.40 12.61
CA ASN A 256 -24.57 -10.12 11.51
C ASN A 256 -24.06 -9.14 10.43
N LEU A 257 -24.86 -8.15 10.04
CA LEU A 257 -24.43 -7.08 9.14
C LEU A 257 -23.23 -6.29 9.71
N ALA A 258 -23.20 -6.07 11.03
CA ALA A 258 -22.06 -5.45 11.70
C ALA A 258 -20.77 -6.30 11.60
N LYS A 259 -20.86 -7.63 11.75
CA LYS A 259 -19.72 -8.55 11.56
C LYS A 259 -19.24 -8.56 10.11
N GLU A 260 -20.15 -8.61 9.13
CA GLU A 260 -19.80 -8.57 7.71
C GLU A 260 -19.06 -7.28 7.34
N ASN A 261 -19.57 -6.13 7.80
CA ASN A 261 -18.89 -4.84 7.66
C ASN A 261 -17.52 -4.82 8.36
N GLN A 262 -17.39 -5.43 9.55
CA GLN A 262 -16.11 -5.54 10.25
C GLN A 262 -15.08 -6.38 9.48
N VAL A 263 -15.49 -7.50 8.87
CA VAL A 263 -14.62 -8.33 8.02
C VAL A 263 -14.18 -7.54 6.77
N GLN A 264 -15.10 -6.85 6.09
CA GLN A 264 -14.75 -6.00 4.95
C GLN A 264 -13.77 -4.88 5.32
N GLN A 265 -13.96 -4.24 6.48
CA GLN A 265 -13.02 -3.23 6.99
C GLN A 265 -11.64 -3.83 7.29
N GLN A 266 -11.57 -5.05 7.83
CA GLN A 266 -10.30 -5.75 8.05
C GLN A 266 -9.60 -6.10 6.72
N GLU A 267 -10.31 -6.57 5.70
CA GLU A 267 -9.75 -6.80 4.37
C GLU A 267 -9.19 -5.52 3.74
N VAL A 268 -9.94 -4.43 3.77
CA VAL A 268 -9.50 -3.13 3.24
C VAL A 268 -8.26 -2.63 3.99
N MET A 269 -8.23 -2.77 5.32
CA MET A 269 -7.08 -2.39 6.14
C MET A 269 -5.84 -3.24 5.85
N GLN A 270 -6.00 -4.54 5.59
CA GLN A 270 -4.89 -5.41 5.15
C GLN A 270 -4.35 -5.00 3.77
N ARG A 271 -5.22 -4.69 2.80
CA ARG A 271 -4.80 -4.24 1.46
C ARG A 271 -4.04 -2.90 1.53
N LEU A 272 -4.56 -1.92 2.29
CA LEU A 272 -3.89 -0.63 2.50
C LEU A 272 -2.55 -0.76 3.22
N GLN A 273 -2.42 -1.70 4.16
CA GLN A 273 -1.15 -2.00 4.82
C GLN A 273 -0.14 -2.65 3.86
N GLN A 274 -0.56 -3.56 2.99
CA GLN A 274 0.29 -4.15 1.94
C GLN A 274 0.77 -3.09 0.92
N GLU A 275 -0.13 -2.21 0.48
CA GLU A 275 0.19 -1.11 -0.45
C GLU A 275 1.18 -0.11 0.18
N LYS A 276 0.95 0.27 1.43
CA LYS A 276 1.87 1.10 2.23
C LYS A 276 3.26 0.45 2.35
N ASP A 277 3.33 -0.84 2.63
CA ASP A 277 4.62 -1.53 2.81
C ASP A 277 5.39 -1.67 1.48
N ALA A 278 4.68 -1.87 0.37
CA ALA A 278 5.27 -1.81 -0.97
C ALA A 278 5.80 -0.40 -1.32
N LEU A 279 5.04 0.65 -1.03
CA LEU A 279 5.49 2.04 -1.21
C LEU A 279 6.69 2.39 -0.32
N LEU A 280 6.73 1.89 0.92
CA LEU A 280 7.90 2.04 1.80
C LEU A 280 9.14 1.34 1.24
N GLN A 281 8.98 0.16 0.61
CA GLN A 281 10.07 -0.53 -0.08
C GLN A 281 10.57 0.26 -1.30
N GLU A 282 9.68 0.81 -2.12
CA GLU A 282 10.07 1.64 -3.27
C GLU A 282 10.81 2.92 -2.81
N VAL A 283 10.29 3.62 -1.79
CA VAL A 283 10.96 4.79 -1.20
C VAL A 283 12.33 4.42 -0.60
N GLY A 284 12.51 3.19 -0.11
CA GLY A 284 13.81 2.64 0.29
C GLY A 284 14.79 2.57 -0.89
N LEU A 285 14.39 1.88 -1.97
CA LEU A 285 15.20 1.74 -3.19
C LEU A 285 15.53 3.10 -3.85
N GLN A 286 14.58 4.03 -3.87
CA GLN A 286 14.80 5.39 -4.38
C GLN A 286 15.83 6.17 -3.52
N LYS A 287 15.81 5.98 -2.18
CA LYS A 287 16.82 6.58 -1.29
C LYS A 287 18.21 5.99 -1.51
N GLU A 288 18.33 4.66 -1.62
CA GLU A 288 19.61 3.99 -1.90
C GLU A 288 20.21 4.47 -3.24
N TYR A 289 19.38 4.57 -4.28
CA TYR A 289 19.77 5.12 -5.56
C TYR A 289 20.23 6.59 -5.45
N LEU A 290 19.51 7.42 -4.70
CA LEU A 290 19.88 8.82 -4.48
C LEU A 290 21.22 8.95 -3.74
N THR A 291 21.47 8.12 -2.71
CA THR A 291 22.74 8.07 -1.98
C THR A 291 23.89 7.62 -2.88
N HIS A 292 23.67 6.63 -3.76
CA HIS A 292 24.66 6.22 -4.75
C HIS A 292 24.98 7.36 -5.75
N GLN A 293 23.97 8.08 -6.24
CA GLN A 293 24.16 9.23 -7.13
C GLN A 293 24.92 10.38 -6.43
N GLN A 294 24.61 10.65 -5.15
CA GLN A 294 25.35 11.64 -4.35
C GLN A 294 26.83 11.26 -4.21
N GLY A 295 27.14 9.99 -3.91
CA GLY A 295 28.52 9.49 -3.85
C GLY A 295 29.25 9.60 -5.20
N PHE A 296 28.57 9.29 -6.30
CA PHE A 296 29.14 9.44 -7.65
C PHE A 296 29.45 10.92 -7.99
N VAL A 297 28.53 11.84 -7.69
CA VAL A 297 28.75 13.29 -7.87
C VAL A 297 29.90 13.78 -6.99
N GLN A 298 30.01 13.31 -5.74
CA GLN A 298 31.09 13.69 -4.83
C GLN A 298 32.46 13.18 -5.30
N ASN A 299 32.52 11.98 -5.88
CA ASN A 299 33.72 11.46 -6.55
C ASN A 299 34.12 12.32 -7.76
N LEU A 300 33.17 12.63 -8.66
CA LEU A 300 33.43 13.53 -9.80
C LEU A 300 33.90 14.93 -9.35
N GLN A 301 33.32 15.48 -8.29
CA GLN A 301 33.75 16.76 -7.71
C GLN A 301 35.21 16.69 -7.21
N THR A 302 35.62 15.52 -6.69
CA THR A 302 36.97 15.27 -6.17
C THR A 302 37.99 15.11 -7.31
N GLU A 303 37.62 14.40 -8.38
CA GLU A 303 38.43 14.33 -9.61
C GLU A 303 38.58 15.70 -10.28
N LEU A 304 37.48 16.47 -10.39
CA LEU A 304 37.49 17.82 -10.95
C LEU A 304 38.41 18.75 -10.15
N ASN A 305 38.37 18.69 -8.81
CA ASN A 305 39.28 19.44 -7.95
C ASN A 305 40.75 19.02 -8.16
N SER A 306 41.03 17.71 -8.30
CA SER A 306 42.38 17.20 -8.62
C SER A 306 42.89 17.67 -9.98
N VAL A 307 42.03 17.70 -11.00
CA VAL A 307 42.35 18.23 -12.34
C VAL A 307 42.59 19.74 -12.29
N ASN A 308 41.74 20.49 -11.59
CA ASN A 308 41.91 21.94 -11.43
C ASN A 308 43.21 22.30 -10.69
N GLN A 309 43.59 21.53 -9.66
CA GLN A 309 44.86 21.73 -8.95
C GLN A 309 46.07 21.51 -9.87
N LYS A 310 46.06 20.44 -10.68
CA LYS A 310 47.12 20.16 -11.68
C LYS A 310 47.17 21.22 -12.78
N LEU A 311 46.01 21.72 -13.22
CA LEU A 311 45.92 22.79 -14.22
C LEU A 311 46.45 24.12 -13.65
N GLY A 312 46.23 24.36 -12.36
CA GLY A 312 46.88 25.43 -11.58
C GLY A 312 48.40 25.34 -11.65
N SER A 313 49.00 24.23 -11.19
CA SER A 313 50.47 24.09 -11.18
C SER A 313 51.09 24.15 -12.58
N LEU A 314 50.44 23.54 -13.60
CA LEU A 314 50.85 23.66 -15.00
C LEU A 314 50.76 25.10 -15.52
N SER A 315 49.83 25.92 -15.02
CA SER A 315 49.74 27.33 -15.38
C SER A 315 50.87 28.17 -14.75
N GLU A 316 51.28 27.86 -13.51
CA GLU A 316 52.42 28.47 -12.84
C GLU A 316 53.75 28.09 -13.50
N GLU A 317 53.93 26.82 -13.86
CA GLU A 317 55.06 26.34 -14.67
C GLU A 317 55.12 27.07 -16.03
N LEU A 318 53.99 27.22 -16.72
CA LEU A 318 53.92 27.95 -17.98
C LEU A 318 54.22 29.45 -17.85
N ILE A 319 53.83 30.09 -16.75
CA ILE A 319 54.21 31.48 -16.45
C ILE A 319 55.73 31.56 -16.24
N THR A 320 56.29 30.65 -15.45
CA THR A 320 57.73 30.60 -15.15
C THR A 320 58.57 30.37 -16.40
N ILE A 321 58.15 29.44 -17.28
CA ILE A 321 58.81 29.15 -18.56
C ILE A 321 58.69 30.34 -19.54
N LYS A 322 57.55 31.04 -19.56
CA LYS A 322 57.39 32.26 -20.39
C LYS A 322 58.31 33.37 -19.93
N GLU A 323 58.43 33.60 -18.62
CA GLU A 323 59.31 34.64 -18.08
C GLU A 323 60.79 34.29 -18.30
N TYR A 324 61.19 33.04 -18.13
CA TYR A 324 62.53 32.57 -18.49
C TYR A 324 62.85 32.81 -19.98
N ARG A 325 61.95 32.43 -20.90
CA ARG A 325 62.11 32.73 -22.33
C ARG A 325 62.17 34.23 -22.63
N ARG A 326 61.44 35.06 -21.89
CA ARG A 326 61.50 36.53 -22.02
C ARG A 326 62.88 37.05 -21.64
N GLN A 327 63.49 36.50 -20.61
CA GLN A 327 64.86 36.84 -20.18
C GLN A 327 65.90 36.37 -21.20
N GLU A 328 65.81 35.14 -21.73
CA GLU A 328 66.67 34.68 -22.83
C GLU A 328 66.53 35.56 -24.08
N GLN A 329 65.31 35.97 -24.45
CA GLN A 329 65.07 36.80 -25.63
C GLN A 329 65.67 38.21 -25.48
N VAL A 330 65.60 38.81 -24.28
CA VAL A 330 66.28 40.08 -23.98
C VAL A 330 67.81 39.91 -23.99
N HIS A 331 68.34 38.81 -23.45
CA HIS A 331 69.77 38.52 -23.49
C HIS A 331 70.28 38.35 -24.94
N ALA A 332 69.53 37.64 -25.78
CA ALA A 332 69.84 37.50 -27.20
C ALA A 332 69.78 38.84 -27.96
N GLN A 333 68.86 39.75 -27.63
CA GLN A 333 68.83 41.10 -28.19
C GLN A 333 70.06 41.92 -27.78
N ASN A 334 70.52 41.83 -26.53
CA ASN A 334 71.73 42.50 -26.08
C ASN A 334 72.97 41.97 -26.82
N LEU A 335 73.12 40.65 -26.95
CA LEU A 335 74.19 40.02 -27.75
C LEU A 335 74.16 40.48 -29.22
N GLN A 336 72.97 40.64 -29.82
CA GLN A 336 72.83 41.15 -31.18
C GLN A 336 73.27 42.63 -31.31
N LEU A 337 73.02 43.46 -30.28
CA LEU A 337 73.49 44.84 -30.24
C LEU A 337 75.02 44.92 -30.09
N GLU A 338 75.63 44.08 -29.26
CA GLU A 338 77.09 43.95 -29.14
C GLU A 338 77.73 43.50 -30.46
N LEU A 339 77.16 42.48 -31.11
CA LEU A 339 77.61 42.01 -32.43
C LEU A 339 77.54 43.12 -33.48
N ASN A 340 76.46 43.90 -33.50
CA ASN A 340 76.30 45.03 -34.42
C ASN A 340 77.36 46.12 -34.15
N SER A 341 77.66 46.42 -32.88
CA SER A 341 78.72 47.36 -32.50
C SER A 341 80.12 46.86 -32.90
N ALA A 342 80.39 45.56 -32.75
CA ALA A 342 81.64 44.95 -33.20
C ALA A 342 81.80 45.03 -34.73
N ASN A 343 80.75 44.71 -35.48
CA ASN A 343 80.74 44.83 -36.94
C ASN A 343 80.95 46.27 -37.41
N GLN A 344 80.37 47.27 -36.72
CA GLN A 344 80.59 48.68 -37.02
C GLN A 344 82.06 49.10 -36.82
N LYS A 345 82.73 48.60 -35.77
CA LYS A 345 84.17 48.84 -35.54
C LYS A 345 85.03 48.19 -36.63
N ILE A 346 84.67 46.99 -37.11
CA ILE A 346 85.35 46.32 -38.22
C ILE A 346 85.24 47.14 -39.51
N GLY A 347 84.08 47.74 -39.79
CA GLY A 347 83.89 48.65 -40.93
C GLY A 347 84.87 49.83 -40.92
N VAL A 348 84.93 50.56 -39.80
CA VAL A 348 85.82 51.73 -39.65
C VAL A 348 87.30 51.35 -39.83
N LEU A 349 87.72 50.16 -39.36
CA LEU A 349 89.08 49.66 -39.57
C LEU A 349 89.36 49.28 -41.03
N SER A 350 88.36 48.75 -41.74
CA SER A 350 88.45 48.44 -43.18
C SER A 350 88.61 49.71 -44.02
N ASP A 351 87.81 50.74 -43.74
CA ASP A 351 87.83 52.01 -44.48
C ASP A 351 89.18 52.74 -44.28
N GLY A 352 89.74 52.70 -43.06
CA GLY A 352 91.07 53.23 -42.77
C GLY A 352 92.19 52.53 -43.55
N LEU A 353 92.11 51.19 -43.69
CA LEU A 353 93.09 50.42 -44.45
C LEU A 353 93.06 50.74 -45.96
N ILE A 354 91.88 50.99 -46.52
CA ILE A 354 91.70 51.39 -47.92
C ILE A 354 92.35 52.77 -48.18
N ALA A 355 92.15 53.74 -47.28
CA ALA A 355 92.72 55.07 -47.40
C ALA A 355 94.26 55.08 -47.42
N GLU A 356 94.91 54.21 -46.62
CA GLU A 356 96.37 54.10 -46.63
C GLU A 356 96.91 53.49 -47.95
N GLN A 357 96.20 52.53 -48.54
CA GLN A 357 96.58 51.95 -49.84
C GLN A 357 96.50 52.98 -50.98
N GLU A 358 95.49 53.87 -50.97
CA GLU A 358 95.42 54.97 -51.94
C GLU A 358 96.56 55.99 -51.79
N TYR A 359 97.02 56.24 -50.55
CA TYR A 359 98.13 57.15 -50.30
C TYR A 359 99.44 56.64 -50.92
N ARG A 360 99.82 55.39 -50.60
CA ARG A 360 101.04 54.73 -51.12
C ARG A 360 101.04 54.65 -52.66
N ARG A 361 99.87 54.47 -53.28
CA ARG A 361 99.72 54.47 -54.74
C ARG A 361 100.05 55.81 -55.40
N LYS A 362 99.85 56.94 -54.71
CA LYS A 362 100.18 58.28 -55.21
C LYS A 362 101.67 58.56 -55.16
N GLU A 363 102.39 58.09 -54.14
CA GLU A 363 103.86 58.20 -54.05
C GLU A 363 104.57 57.49 -55.21
N GLN A 364 104.17 56.26 -55.54
CA GLN A 364 104.79 55.49 -56.63
C GLN A 364 104.72 56.21 -58.00
N ILE A 365 103.62 56.90 -58.28
CA ILE A 365 103.44 57.68 -59.53
C ILE A 365 104.41 58.88 -59.57
N HIS A 366 104.68 59.51 -58.42
CA HIS A 366 105.60 60.65 -58.35
C HIS A 366 107.06 60.21 -58.58
N ILE A 367 107.48 59.11 -57.97
CA ILE A 367 108.83 58.53 -58.14
C ILE A 367 109.08 58.16 -59.62
N GLN A 368 108.09 57.58 -60.30
CA GLN A 368 108.23 57.15 -61.69
C GLN A 368 108.51 58.30 -62.67
N ASN A 369 108.00 59.50 -62.40
CA ASN A 369 108.21 60.67 -63.25
C ASN A 369 109.64 61.23 -63.11
N LEU A 370 110.17 61.30 -61.89
CA LEU A 370 111.54 61.79 -61.62
C LEU A 370 112.62 60.93 -62.31
N GLN A 371 112.36 59.62 -62.45
CA GLN A 371 113.27 58.71 -63.16
C GLN A 371 113.35 58.99 -64.67
N ASN A 372 112.29 59.54 -65.28
CA ASN A 372 112.28 59.85 -66.71
C ASN A 372 113.10 61.11 -67.03
N GLU A 373 113.05 62.13 -66.16
CA GLU A 373 113.87 63.35 -66.32
C GLU A 373 115.37 63.05 -66.17
N LEU A 374 115.74 62.18 -65.23
CA LEU A 374 117.14 61.78 -64.99
C LEU A 374 117.79 61.11 -66.21
N ASN A 375 117.03 60.32 -66.98
CA ASN A 375 117.54 59.67 -68.19
C ASN A 375 117.82 60.68 -69.32
N SER A 376 116.95 61.70 -69.49
CA SER A 376 117.13 62.74 -70.52
C SER A 376 118.38 63.60 -70.30
N ALA A 377 118.86 63.71 -69.06
CA ALA A 377 120.11 64.39 -68.74
C ALA A 377 121.36 63.57 -69.13
N HIS A 378 121.31 62.23 -69.01
CA HIS A 378 122.48 61.37 -69.26
C HIS A 378 122.86 61.29 -70.74
N GLU A 379 121.90 61.21 -71.65
CA GLU A 379 122.19 61.09 -73.10
C GLU A 379 122.98 62.30 -73.64
N LYS A 380 122.70 63.50 -73.13
CA LYS A 380 123.42 64.74 -73.49
C LYS A 380 124.84 64.81 -72.93
N MET A 381 125.13 64.09 -71.85
CA MET A 381 126.46 64.09 -71.22
C MET A 381 127.43 63.14 -71.94
N ASN A 382 126.92 62.05 -72.53
CA ASN A 382 127.75 61.08 -73.24
C ASN A 382 128.26 61.63 -74.58
N ALA A 383 127.39 62.31 -75.34
CA ALA A 383 127.71 62.85 -76.67
C ALA A 383 128.82 63.92 -76.68
N LEU A 384 129.19 64.49 -75.52
CA LEU A 384 130.25 65.50 -75.40
C LEU A 384 131.60 64.92 -74.93
N ASN A 385 131.65 63.63 -74.56
CA ASN A 385 132.87 62.99 -74.03
C ASN A 385 133.65 62.18 -75.09
N GLU A 386 133.04 61.82 -76.22
CA GLU A 386 133.71 61.05 -77.28
C GLU A 386 134.67 61.90 -78.14
N GLU A 387 134.50 63.23 -78.18
CA GLU A 387 135.32 64.15 -78.99
C GLU A 387 136.72 64.45 -78.39
N LEU A 388 136.99 64.07 -77.14
CA LEU A 388 138.17 64.55 -76.40
C LEU A 388 139.32 63.52 -76.24
N ILE A 389 139.12 62.23 -76.53
CA ILE A 389 140.06 61.15 -76.14
C ILE A 389 140.60 60.35 -77.35
N GLU A 390 140.87 61.04 -78.46
CA GLU A 390 141.63 60.49 -79.59
C GLU A 390 143.17 60.72 -79.46
N GLN A 391 143.63 61.39 -78.39
CA GLN A 391 145.01 61.93 -78.31
C GLN A 391 146.09 61.05 -77.64
N LYS A 392 145.80 59.85 -77.09
CA LYS A 392 146.84 59.01 -76.44
C LYS A 392 146.74 57.53 -76.79
N GLU A 393 147.61 57.13 -77.72
CA GLU A 393 147.76 55.79 -78.29
C GLU A 393 148.34 54.70 -77.36
N LEU A 394 148.13 53.44 -77.81
CA LEU A 394 148.99 52.26 -77.68
C LEU A 394 149.35 51.71 -76.26
N ARG A 395 148.70 50.58 -75.88
CA ARG A 395 149.30 49.21 -75.91
C ARG A 395 148.43 48.12 -75.22
N ARG A 396 148.03 47.08 -76.00
CA ARG A 396 147.77 45.66 -75.60
C ARG A 396 146.59 45.35 -74.63
N VAL A 397 145.85 44.23 -74.67
CA VAL A 397 145.48 43.23 -75.72
C VAL A 397 144.37 42.26 -75.14
N GLU A 398 143.56 41.59 -75.98
CA GLU A 398 142.69 40.38 -75.72
C GLU A 398 141.36 40.42 -74.88
N GLN A 399 140.21 40.29 -75.59
CA GLN A 399 138.98 39.42 -75.45
C GLN A 399 138.07 39.22 -74.17
N GLU A 400 136.75 39.58 -74.30
CA GLU A 400 135.48 38.76 -74.11
C GLU A 400 134.86 38.30 -72.73
N SER A 401 133.58 37.82 -72.57
CA SER A 401 132.22 38.10 -73.19
C SER A 401 130.96 37.40 -72.51
N ILE A 402 129.74 38.01 -72.60
CA ILE A 402 128.32 37.46 -72.80
C ILE A 402 127.46 36.60 -71.74
N GLN A 403 126.27 37.12 -71.30
CA GLN A 403 124.84 36.57 -71.10
C GLN A 403 124.40 35.28 -70.24
N LEU A 404 123.14 34.86 -69.86
CA LEU A 404 121.75 35.41 -69.51
C LEU A 404 120.67 34.34 -68.97
N GLN A 405 119.58 34.75 -68.21
CA GLN A 405 118.16 34.20 -68.05
C GLN A 405 117.79 32.82 -67.35
N GLN A 406 116.55 32.35 -66.94
CA GLN A 406 115.23 32.86 -66.37
C GLN A 406 114.17 31.74 -65.87
N HIS A 407 113.12 32.08 -65.06
CA HIS A 407 111.67 31.58 -64.98
C HIS A 407 111.06 30.27 -64.25
N ASN A 408 109.79 30.40 -63.69
CA ASN A 408 108.46 29.61 -63.61
C ASN A 408 108.02 28.13 -63.12
N ALA A 409 106.88 28.02 -62.33
CA ALA A 409 105.51 27.29 -62.39
C ALA A 409 105.04 25.72 -62.26
N HIS A 410 103.80 25.45 -61.68
CA HIS A 410 102.64 24.40 -61.90
C HIS A 410 102.55 22.90 -61.28
N THR A 411 101.47 21.99 -61.17
CA THR A 411 99.93 21.85 -61.00
C THR A 411 99.31 20.36 -60.84
N SER A 412 98.05 20.05 -60.31
CA SER A 412 97.08 18.80 -60.41
C SER A 412 96.43 18.18 -59.07
N THR A 413 95.43 17.23 -58.80
CA THR A 413 94.17 16.44 -59.28
C THR A 413 93.54 15.54 -58.09
N LYS A 414 92.45 14.66 -57.93
CA LYS A 414 91.15 13.96 -58.45
C LYS A 414 90.48 13.07 -57.25
N ASN A 415 89.35 12.26 -57.07
CA ASN A 415 88.02 11.65 -57.58
C ASN A 415 87.16 11.05 -56.32
N SER A 416 86.02 10.25 -56.17
CA SER A 416 84.94 9.36 -56.86
C SER A 416 83.56 9.10 -56.04
N THR A 417 82.73 7.98 -56.13
CA THR A 417 81.29 7.82 -55.53
C THR A 417 80.54 6.39 -55.41
N SER A 418 79.37 6.17 -54.67
CA SER A 418 78.40 4.96 -54.68
C SER A 418 76.92 5.13 -54.09
N ILE A 419 76.05 4.07 -53.98
CA ILE A 419 74.59 3.99 -54.36
C ILE A 419 73.38 4.38 -53.43
N GLN A 420 73.44 4.47 -52.09
CA GLN A 420 72.21 4.46 -51.22
C GLN A 420 71.20 5.63 -51.41
N LEU A 421 71.59 6.69 -52.12
CA LEU A 421 70.84 7.94 -52.27
C LEU A 421 69.52 7.85 -53.07
N LEU A 422 69.26 6.77 -53.80
CA LEU A 422 68.23 6.77 -54.86
C LEU A 422 66.79 6.51 -54.36
N LEU A 423 66.61 5.74 -53.27
CA LEU A 423 65.28 5.42 -52.72
C LEU A 423 64.73 6.47 -51.74
N ARG A 424 65.57 7.40 -51.25
CA ARG A 424 65.13 8.50 -50.36
C ARG A 424 64.46 9.66 -51.11
N ARG A 425 64.61 9.73 -52.43
CA ARG A 425 64.11 10.81 -53.28
C ARG A 425 62.58 10.78 -53.43
N GLN A 426 61.98 11.93 -53.70
CA GLN A 426 60.54 12.15 -53.79
C GLN A 426 60.17 12.86 -55.10
N GLY A 427 58.93 12.73 -55.56
CA GLY A 427 58.43 13.42 -56.77
C GLY A 427 59.26 13.18 -58.03
N GLU A 428 59.46 14.24 -58.80
CA GLU A 428 60.18 14.23 -60.08
C GLU A 428 61.64 13.78 -59.93
N ASP A 429 62.30 14.15 -58.84
CA ASP A 429 63.69 13.79 -58.54
C ASP A 429 63.88 12.27 -58.35
N PHE A 430 62.85 11.57 -57.85
CA PHE A 430 62.83 10.10 -57.86
C PHE A 430 62.71 9.54 -59.28
N ILE A 431 61.84 10.11 -60.12
CA ILE A 431 61.58 9.60 -61.48
C ILE A 431 62.76 9.87 -62.42
N TYR A 432 63.36 11.06 -62.34
CA TYR A 432 64.56 11.43 -63.10
C TYR A 432 65.71 10.46 -62.83
N HIS A 433 66.01 10.20 -61.55
CA HIS A 433 67.05 9.25 -61.18
C HIS A 433 66.65 7.78 -61.36
N ALA A 434 65.36 7.42 -61.34
CA ALA A 434 64.89 6.09 -61.73
C ALA A 434 65.12 5.82 -63.22
N TYR A 435 64.84 6.80 -64.10
CA TYR A 435 65.13 6.71 -65.53
C TYR A 435 66.63 6.57 -65.80
N LEU A 436 67.48 7.38 -65.14
CA LEU A 436 68.93 7.22 -65.23
C LEU A 436 69.40 5.84 -64.74
N ALA A 437 68.87 5.33 -63.62
CA ALA A 437 69.28 4.05 -63.04
C ALA A 437 68.73 2.79 -63.76
N THR A 438 67.64 2.90 -64.53
CA THR A 438 66.98 1.75 -65.21
C THR A 438 67.08 1.78 -66.73
N LEU A 439 67.13 2.97 -67.34
CA LEU A 439 67.18 3.16 -68.80
C LEU A 439 68.45 3.91 -69.26
N ASN A 440 69.27 4.43 -68.34
CA ASN A 440 70.49 5.21 -68.65
C ASN A 440 70.24 6.39 -69.62
N ARG A 441 69.13 7.11 -69.39
CA ARG A 441 68.79 8.38 -70.04
C ARG A 441 67.95 9.24 -69.10
N ALA A 442 67.78 10.52 -69.41
CA ALA A 442 66.75 11.34 -68.78
C ALA A 442 65.34 10.90 -69.23
N PRO A 443 64.29 11.13 -68.42
CA PRO A 443 62.91 10.97 -68.87
C PRO A 443 62.58 11.98 -69.97
N ASP A 444 61.69 11.55 -70.85
CA ASP A 444 60.99 12.42 -71.79
C ASP A 444 59.85 13.17 -71.07
N PRO A 445 59.35 14.32 -71.59
CA PRO A 445 58.29 15.08 -70.94
C PRO A 445 57.01 14.28 -70.69
N GLU A 446 56.67 13.36 -71.60
CA GLU A 446 55.50 12.49 -71.45
C GLU A 446 55.71 11.40 -70.39
N GLY A 447 56.86 10.73 -70.38
CA GLY A 447 57.19 9.71 -69.38
C GLY A 447 57.29 10.29 -67.97
N MET A 448 57.88 11.48 -67.81
CA MET A 448 57.87 12.21 -66.53
C MET A 448 56.43 12.44 -66.06
N LYS A 449 55.57 13.01 -66.91
CA LYS A 449 54.16 13.32 -66.58
C LYS A 449 53.35 12.05 -66.26
N TYR A 450 53.55 10.98 -67.02
CA TYR A 450 52.88 9.69 -66.80
C TYR A 450 53.24 9.08 -65.45
N PHE A 451 54.53 8.95 -65.13
CA PHE A 451 54.95 8.34 -63.86
C PHE A 451 54.71 9.27 -62.66
N MET A 452 54.75 10.59 -62.82
CA MET A 452 54.32 11.54 -61.79
C MET A 452 52.84 11.34 -61.45
N SER A 453 51.95 11.25 -62.45
CA SER A 453 50.52 11.04 -62.20
C SER A 453 50.23 9.76 -61.40
N ARG A 454 50.95 8.68 -61.70
CA ARG A 454 50.85 7.39 -60.97
C ARG A 454 51.41 7.49 -59.55
N LEU A 455 52.51 8.22 -59.35
CA LEU A 455 53.05 8.47 -58.02
C LEU A 455 52.09 9.29 -57.15
N SER A 456 51.44 10.33 -57.71
CA SER A 456 50.40 11.11 -57.02
C SER A 456 49.10 10.33 -56.79
N ALA A 457 48.80 9.31 -57.60
CA ALA A 457 47.67 8.40 -57.42
C ALA A 457 47.95 7.26 -56.39
N GLY A 458 49.03 7.36 -55.61
CA GLY A 458 49.35 6.38 -54.56
C GLY A 458 49.98 5.06 -55.05
N VAL A 459 50.45 4.98 -56.31
CA VAL A 459 51.12 3.78 -56.82
C VAL A 459 52.52 3.66 -56.22
N ASP A 460 52.80 2.50 -55.62
CA ASP A 460 54.06 2.22 -54.93
C ASP A 460 55.30 2.35 -55.84
N LYS A 461 56.38 2.94 -55.30
CA LYS A 461 57.64 3.20 -56.02
C LYS A 461 58.33 1.94 -56.54
N ALA A 462 58.19 0.79 -55.86
CA ALA A 462 58.73 -0.48 -56.31
C ALA A 462 57.92 -1.06 -57.49
N LEU A 463 56.62 -0.74 -57.62
CA LEU A 463 55.87 -1.01 -58.85
C LEU A 463 56.35 -0.13 -60.01
N ILE A 464 56.58 1.17 -59.78
CA ILE A 464 57.08 2.09 -60.82
C ILE A 464 58.45 1.62 -61.36
N LEU A 465 59.38 1.27 -60.48
CA LEU A 465 60.69 0.69 -60.87
C LEU A 465 60.54 -0.66 -61.61
N LYS A 466 59.60 -1.50 -61.19
CA LYS A 466 59.29 -2.77 -61.88
C LYS A 466 58.76 -2.53 -63.29
N ASP A 467 57.85 -1.58 -63.47
CA ASP A 467 57.24 -1.26 -64.77
C ASP A 467 58.29 -0.70 -65.75
N LEU A 468 59.17 0.20 -65.29
CA LEU A 468 60.29 0.72 -66.09
C LEU A 468 61.23 -0.40 -66.57
N ILE A 469 61.63 -1.32 -65.68
CA ILE A 469 62.52 -2.46 -66.02
C ILE A 469 61.82 -3.46 -66.96
N ASN A 470 60.50 -3.63 -66.85
CA ASN A 470 59.73 -4.56 -67.68
C ASN A 470 59.19 -3.94 -68.99
N SER A 471 59.39 -2.65 -69.21
CA SER A 471 59.09 -1.97 -70.47
C SER A 471 59.91 -2.55 -71.64
N PRO A 472 59.51 -2.32 -72.91
CA PRO A 472 60.32 -2.73 -74.07
C PRO A 472 61.74 -2.13 -74.05
N GLU A 473 61.90 -0.90 -73.58
CA GLU A 473 63.20 -0.22 -73.47
C GLU A 473 64.06 -0.77 -72.30
N GLY A 474 63.44 -1.09 -71.16
CA GLY A 474 64.14 -1.69 -70.01
C GLY A 474 64.65 -3.10 -70.30
N LYS A 475 63.86 -3.90 -71.04
CA LYS A 475 64.22 -5.26 -71.44
C LYS A 475 65.40 -5.32 -72.42
N SER A 476 65.54 -4.34 -73.32
CA SER A 476 66.65 -4.35 -74.29
C SER A 476 68.01 -4.04 -73.65
N LYS A 477 68.05 -3.23 -72.58
CA LYS A 477 69.29 -2.79 -71.90
C LYS A 477 69.85 -3.78 -70.87
N LYS A 478 69.15 -4.88 -70.54
CA LYS A 478 69.60 -6.01 -69.68
C LYS A 478 70.16 -5.64 -68.27
N ILE A 479 69.78 -4.48 -67.71
CA ILE A 479 70.27 -4.01 -66.40
C ILE A 479 69.68 -4.86 -65.26
N ARG A 480 70.52 -5.31 -64.31
CA ARG A 480 70.15 -6.27 -63.24
C ARG A 480 70.36 -5.68 -61.84
N ILE A 481 69.39 -4.90 -61.35
CA ILE A 481 69.47 -4.23 -60.04
C ILE A 481 69.37 -5.24 -58.88
N LYS A 482 70.38 -5.23 -58.00
CA LYS A 482 70.55 -6.20 -56.91
C LYS A 482 69.67 -5.84 -55.71
N GLY A 483 68.52 -6.52 -55.55
CA GLY A 483 67.67 -6.46 -54.33
C GLY A 483 66.16 -6.35 -54.55
N LEU A 484 65.70 -5.95 -55.75
CA LEU A 484 64.31 -5.55 -56.03
C LEU A 484 63.24 -6.60 -55.67
N ASN A 485 63.55 -7.89 -55.83
CA ASN A 485 62.58 -8.98 -55.67
C ASN A 485 62.07 -9.21 -54.23
N LYS A 486 62.66 -8.59 -53.20
CA LYS A 486 62.24 -8.78 -51.80
C LYS A 486 61.03 -7.90 -51.40
N ALA A 487 60.78 -6.78 -52.09
CA ALA A 487 59.75 -5.81 -51.73
C ALA A 487 58.31 -6.19 -52.14
N LEU A 488 58.14 -7.01 -53.18
CA LEU A 488 56.86 -7.13 -53.92
C LEU A 488 55.86 -8.16 -53.35
N ARG A 489 56.05 -8.72 -52.15
CA ARG A 489 55.30 -9.91 -51.68
C ARG A 489 53.99 -9.65 -50.92
N CYS A 490 53.76 -8.46 -50.36
CA CYS A 490 52.66 -8.23 -49.42
C CYS A 490 51.36 -7.66 -50.03
N TYR A 491 51.35 -7.30 -51.32
CA TYR A 491 50.27 -6.55 -51.99
C TYR A 491 49.01 -7.38 -52.38
N LYS A 492 48.85 -8.64 -51.91
CA LYS A 492 47.91 -9.61 -52.49
C LYS A 492 46.81 -10.14 -51.56
N ARG A 493 46.35 -9.37 -50.56
CA ARG A 493 45.38 -9.89 -49.56
C ARG A 493 44.28 -8.91 -49.10
N GLN A 494 43.62 -8.24 -50.05
CA GLN A 494 42.36 -7.51 -49.87
C GLN A 494 41.38 -7.86 -51.02
N ASN A 495 40.06 -7.81 -50.76
CA ASN A 495 38.87 -8.00 -51.63
C ASN A 495 38.15 -9.38 -51.60
N TRP A 496 36.92 -9.41 -51.05
CA TRP A 496 35.71 -10.05 -51.62
C TRP A 496 34.40 -9.62 -50.88
N PRO A 497 33.17 -9.78 -51.44
CA PRO A 497 31.96 -8.96 -51.14
C PRO A 497 30.73 -9.81 -50.67
N VAL A 498 29.48 -9.31 -50.52
CA VAL A 498 28.42 -8.99 -51.54
C VAL A 498 27.24 -8.30 -50.78
N ILE A 499 26.91 -7.01 -51.02
CA ILE A 499 25.82 -6.42 -51.86
C ILE A 499 24.37 -6.69 -51.37
N GLY A 500 23.50 -5.65 -51.39
CA GLY A 500 22.05 -5.81 -51.13
C GLY A 500 21.13 -4.58 -51.30
N SER A 501 21.60 -3.44 -51.81
CA SER A 501 20.83 -2.18 -51.82
C SER A 501 19.83 -2.06 -53.00
N TYR A 502 18.55 -2.40 -52.79
CA TYR A 502 17.52 -2.15 -53.80
C TYR A 502 16.10 -1.88 -53.26
N PHE A 503 15.77 -0.59 -53.07
CA PHE A 503 14.43 -0.06 -52.77
C PHE A 503 13.89 -0.44 -51.35
N ARG A 504 12.93 0.28 -50.74
CA ARG A 504 12.01 1.30 -51.29
C ARG A 504 11.75 2.46 -50.31
N ARG A 505 12.26 3.66 -50.64
CA ARG A 505 11.57 4.92 -50.27
C ARG A 505 10.35 5.09 -51.20
N LEU A 506 9.23 5.61 -50.68
CA LEU A 506 8.30 6.60 -51.27
C LEU A 506 6.89 6.53 -50.65
N TYR A 507 6.10 7.61 -50.82
CA TYR A 507 4.86 8.01 -50.12
C TYR A 507 5.11 8.55 -48.69
N GLU A 508 5.10 9.86 -48.40
CA GLU A 508 4.06 10.95 -48.49
C GLU A 508 3.51 11.25 -47.07
N LYS A 509 3.40 12.47 -46.48
CA LYS A 509 3.31 13.90 -46.90
C LYS A 509 2.04 14.27 -47.70
N GLN A 510 1.25 15.33 -47.38
CA GLN A 510 1.26 16.33 -46.29
C GLN A 510 -0.07 17.18 -46.31
N ASN A 511 -0.45 17.83 -45.19
CA ASN A 511 -1.16 19.15 -45.05
C ASN A 511 -2.57 19.26 -44.40
N ASN A 512 -2.60 19.98 -43.26
CA ASN A 512 -3.35 21.22 -42.94
C ASN A 512 -4.85 21.40 -43.31
N LYS A 513 -5.72 21.49 -42.28
CA LYS A 513 -6.33 22.76 -41.78
C LYS A 513 -7.47 22.48 -40.78
N ILE A 514 -7.56 23.30 -39.70
CA ILE A 514 -8.74 24.11 -39.31
C ILE A 514 -8.47 24.87 -37.99
N ARG A 515 -8.95 26.13 -37.92
CA ARG A 515 -9.18 27.08 -36.79
C ARG A 515 -8.27 26.99 -35.54
N GLN A 516 -7.57 28.06 -35.14
CA GLN A 516 -8.02 29.40 -34.69
C GLN A 516 -8.89 29.43 -33.42
N GLN A 517 -8.47 30.34 -32.53
CA GLN A 517 -9.20 30.94 -31.40
C GLN A 517 -9.51 30.00 -30.21
N ILE A 518 -9.57 30.45 -28.95
CA ILE A 518 -9.05 31.59 -28.13
C ILE A 518 -10.03 31.72 -26.96
N LEU A 519 -9.53 32.06 -25.76
CA LEU A 519 -10.30 32.19 -24.50
C LEU A 519 -10.88 30.83 -24.01
N ALA A 520 -10.79 30.40 -22.75
CA ALA A 520 -10.79 31.08 -21.45
C ALA A 520 -12.15 31.73 -21.10
N SER A 521 -12.49 31.72 -19.81
CA SER A 521 -13.84 32.02 -19.30
C SER A 521 -14.93 30.99 -19.75
N ASP A 522 -15.96 30.69 -18.95
CA ASP A 522 -16.06 31.00 -17.52
C ASP A 522 -16.93 30.02 -16.71
N THR A 523 -16.93 30.27 -15.40
CA THR A 523 -17.81 29.72 -14.37
C THR A 523 -19.28 29.57 -14.79
N ASN A 524 -19.66 28.42 -15.37
CA ASN A 524 -21.05 28.10 -15.66
C ASN A 524 -21.44 26.61 -15.53
N LYS A 525 -20.57 25.78 -14.93
CA LYS A 525 -20.84 24.34 -14.72
C LYS A 525 -21.18 23.96 -13.26
N VAL A 526 -20.84 24.81 -12.28
CA VAL A 526 -21.03 24.51 -10.85
C VAL A 526 -22.46 24.84 -10.38
N GLU A 527 -23.06 25.94 -10.84
CA GLU A 527 -24.44 26.30 -10.45
C GLU A 527 -25.54 25.49 -11.14
N LEU A 528 -25.22 24.78 -12.23
CA LEU A 528 -26.20 23.98 -12.98
C LEU A 528 -26.42 22.59 -12.36
N GLU A 529 -25.39 21.98 -11.80
CA GLU A 529 -25.44 20.64 -11.19
C GLU A 529 -26.08 20.67 -9.79
N LEU A 530 -25.97 21.78 -9.06
CA LEU A 530 -26.63 22.00 -7.74
C LEU A 530 -28.17 21.93 -7.77
N LYS A 531 -28.81 22.01 -8.95
CA LYS A 531 -30.27 21.83 -9.09
C LYS A 531 -30.73 20.38 -9.24
N GLN A 532 -29.81 19.42 -9.46
CA GLN A 532 -30.14 17.99 -9.59
C GLN A 532 -30.08 17.21 -8.27
N LEU A 533 -29.42 17.75 -7.25
CA LEU A 533 -29.33 17.15 -5.90
C LEU A 533 -30.66 17.25 -5.14
N SER A 534 -30.96 16.26 -4.31
CA SER A 534 -32.14 16.19 -3.44
C SER A 534 -32.10 17.21 -2.29
N GLU A 535 -33.22 17.42 -1.59
CA GLU A 535 -33.28 18.35 -0.45
C GLU A 535 -32.35 17.93 0.70
N HIS A 536 -32.16 16.62 0.91
CA HIS A 536 -31.27 16.11 1.96
C HIS A 536 -29.79 16.42 1.66
N GLU A 537 -29.36 16.22 0.41
CA GLU A 537 -28.00 16.55 -0.04
C GLU A 537 -27.74 18.07 0.02
N ARG A 538 -28.74 18.90 -0.32
CA ARG A 538 -28.66 20.35 -0.14
C ARG A 538 -28.55 20.73 1.34
N HIS A 539 -29.30 20.08 2.22
CA HIS A 539 -29.22 20.33 3.66
C HIS A 539 -27.82 19.99 4.22
N ILE A 540 -27.24 18.86 3.82
CA ILE A 540 -25.87 18.46 4.17
C ILE A 540 -24.85 19.49 3.64
N PHE A 541 -25.00 19.95 2.39
CA PHE A 541 -24.11 20.98 1.82
C PHE A 541 -24.19 22.32 2.57
N TYR A 542 -25.40 22.76 2.96
CA TYR A 542 -25.56 23.98 3.76
C TYR A 542 -25.00 23.85 5.18
N GLN A 543 -25.17 22.70 5.86
CA GLN A 543 -24.53 22.46 7.15
C GLN A 543 -22.99 22.44 7.05
N LEU A 544 -22.44 21.73 6.06
CA LEU A 544 -20.99 21.72 5.82
C LEU A 544 -20.44 23.12 5.59
N LYS A 545 -21.15 23.96 4.83
CA LYS A 545 -20.76 25.36 4.63
C LYS A 545 -20.81 26.17 5.94
N GLN A 546 -21.87 26.02 6.74
CA GLN A 546 -21.98 26.67 8.04
C GLN A 546 -20.85 26.27 9.02
N CYS A 547 -20.44 25.00 9.02
CA CYS A 547 -19.32 24.52 9.82
C CYS A 547 -17.96 25.07 9.34
N ILE A 548 -17.79 25.31 8.04
CA ILE A 548 -16.57 25.93 7.49
C ILE A 548 -16.52 27.43 7.83
N ASP A 549 -17.62 28.16 7.65
CA ASP A 549 -17.70 29.60 7.92
C ASP A 549 -17.60 29.93 9.44
N LEU A 550 -17.79 28.95 10.33
CA LEU A 550 -17.58 29.06 11.79
C LEU A 550 -16.24 28.49 12.28
N GLY A 551 -15.45 27.86 11.42
CA GLY A 551 -14.17 27.22 11.77
C GLY A 551 -12.94 28.12 11.68
N ALA A 552 -13.12 29.44 11.49
CA ALA A 552 -12.05 30.39 11.17
C ALA A 552 -12.03 31.61 12.13
N GLN A 553 -11.62 31.36 13.38
CA GLN A 553 -11.06 32.37 14.30
C GLN A 553 -9.62 32.01 14.63
#